data_AF-A0A2S5Y4J8-F1
#
_entry.id   AF-A0A2S5Y4J8-F1
#
_cell.length_a   1.000
_cell.length_b   1.000
_cell.length_c   1.000
_cell.angle_alpha   90.00
_cell.angle_beta   90.00
_cell.angle_gamma   90.00
#
_symmetry.space_group_name_H-M   'P 1'
#
loop_
_entity.id
_entity.type
_entity.pdbx_description
1 polymer ?
#
loop_
_entity_poly.entity_id
_entity_poly.type
_entity_poly.pdbx_seq_one_letter_code
_entity_poly.pdbx_strand_id
1 'polypeptide(L)'
;MYVTLLPLVAAERLGSYLDASDGDVSNAFALYEWNMRAAASIMELTSMVEVLARNALDRELRDWAHQRRAGASWLDVVPLAQQGAADIQKARDRATRRRRRPKVHGRVVAELSLGFWRYLVESRYLTTLWVPATHRAFPAGNPDFRTRQEDVAFRMQRLTFIRNRAAHHEPIHSRILGEDLRSAMDLAAWISPVAANWVNATSSLPLIIWRSRRARVLARAVTGPRILKIVRSRDRRPSQLPVPVAVDHPFSA
;
A
#
# COMPACT_ATOMS: atom_id res chain seq x y z
N MET A 1 10.09 21.62 21.08
CA MET A 1 10.29 20.17 20.81
C MET A 1 10.39 19.87 19.32
N TYR A 2 9.37 20.13 18.48
CA TYR A 2 9.46 19.82 17.04
C TYR A 2 10.41 20.72 16.25
N VAL A 3 10.48 22.01 16.57
CA VAL A 3 11.42 22.96 15.93
C VAL A 3 12.89 22.55 16.16
N THR A 4 13.22 22.02 17.35
CA THR A 4 14.55 21.52 17.69
C THR A 4 14.87 20.15 17.06
N LEU A 5 13.85 19.36 16.70
CA LEU A 5 14.03 18.08 16.00
C LEU A 5 14.15 18.23 14.48
N LEU A 6 13.61 19.32 13.92
CA LEU A 6 13.57 19.57 12.49
C LEU A 6 14.91 19.36 11.77
N PRO A 7 16.06 19.91 12.21
CA PRO A 7 17.34 19.71 11.53
C PRO A 7 17.89 18.27 11.63
N LEU A 8 17.39 17.44 12.56
CA LEU A 8 17.79 16.04 12.71
C LEU A 8 17.01 15.10 11.79
N VAL A 9 15.85 15.55 11.29
CA VAL A 9 14.93 14.75 10.48
C VAL A 9 14.78 15.32 9.05
N ALA A 10 15.07 16.61 8.82
CA ALA A 10 15.03 17.28 7.52
C ALA A 10 16.45 17.46 6.95
N ALA A 11 16.75 17.01 5.73
CA ALA A 11 16.41 17.79 4.53
C ALA A 11 15.69 17.02 3.40
N GLU A 12 15.76 15.68 3.33
CA GLU A 12 15.10 14.92 2.25
C GLU A 12 13.82 14.19 2.66
N ARG A 13 13.64 13.91 3.96
CA ARG A 13 12.53 13.05 4.43
C ARG A 13 11.24 13.79 4.78
N LEU A 14 11.33 15.04 5.24
CA LEU A 14 10.15 15.80 5.69
C LEU A 14 9.43 16.59 4.59
N GLY A 15 10.04 16.78 3.41
CA GLY A 15 9.49 17.64 2.34
C GLY A 15 8.03 17.33 2.02
N SER A 16 7.73 16.07 1.65
CA SER A 16 6.36 15.64 1.35
C SER A 16 5.35 15.82 2.50
N TYR A 17 5.81 15.82 3.75
CA TYR A 17 4.95 16.02 4.92
C TYR A 17 4.69 17.49 5.21
N LEU A 18 5.69 18.34 4.99
CA LEU A 18 5.55 19.81 5.05
C LEU A 18 4.63 20.30 3.95
N ASP A 19 4.80 19.81 2.72
CA ASP A 19 3.92 20.11 1.59
C ASP A 19 2.47 19.72 1.88
N ALA A 20 2.26 18.53 2.46
CA ALA A 20 0.94 18.05 2.86
C ALA A 20 0.34 18.78 4.09
N SER A 21 1.11 19.64 4.74
CA SER A 21 0.74 20.36 5.97
C SER A 21 0.79 21.88 5.83
N ASP A 22 0.81 22.40 4.59
CA ASP A 22 0.90 23.84 4.29
C ASP A 22 2.08 24.54 5.00
N GLY A 23 3.19 23.82 5.17
CA GLY A 23 4.40 24.30 5.86
C GLY A 23 4.30 24.31 7.40
N ASP A 24 3.18 23.90 7.99
CA ASP A 24 3.06 23.77 9.45
C ASP A 24 3.91 22.60 9.97
N VAL A 25 4.96 22.94 10.71
CA VAL A 25 5.94 21.98 11.24
C VAL A 25 5.29 20.98 12.20
N SER A 26 4.36 21.42 13.05
CA SER A 26 3.73 20.53 14.04
C SER A 26 2.83 19.49 13.36
N ASN A 27 2.05 19.91 12.36
CA ASN A 27 1.22 19.04 11.55
C ASN A 27 2.07 18.09 10.69
N ALA A 28 3.19 18.57 10.14
CA ALA A 28 4.11 17.73 9.37
C ALA A 28 4.71 16.61 10.22
N PHE A 29 5.13 16.91 11.46
CA PHE A 29 5.59 15.89 12.40
C PHE A 29 4.47 14.93 12.82
N ALA A 30 3.26 15.43 13.10
CA ALA A 30 2.12 14.57 13.43
C ALA A 30 1.78 13.60 12.28
N LEU A 31 1.84 14.07 11.02
CA LEU A 31 1.64 13.26 9.82
C LEU A 31 2.78 12.24 9.63
N TYR A 32 4.02 12.65 9.86
CA TYR A 32 5.19 11.77 9.82
C TYR A 32 5.09 10.64 10.86
N GLU A 33 4.74 10.96 12.11
CA GLU A 33 4.53 9.94 13.14
C GLU A 33 3.38 9.00 12.81
N TRP A 34 2.27 9.53 12.29
CA TRP A 34 1.17 8.71 11.80
C TRP A 34 1.64 7.77 10.68
N ASN A 35 2.46 8.26 9.74
CA ASN A 35 3.02 7.46 8.65
C ASN A 35 3.88 6.32 9.18
N MET A 36 4.71 6.57 10.19
CA MET A 36 5.52 5.54 10.85
C MET A 36 4.64 4.47 11.51
N ARG A 37 3.59 4.86 12.24
CA ARG A 37 2.63 3.90 12.83
C ARG A 37 1.89 3.11 11.77
N ALA A 38 1.48 3.76 10.67
CA ALA A 38 0.84 3.10 9.53
C ALA A 38 1.79 2.12 8.81
N ALA A 39 3.06 2.49 8.63
CA ALA A 39 4.06 1.62 8.01
C ALA A 39 4.31 0.37 8.87
N ALA A 40 4.44 0.51 10.18
CA ALA A 40 4.56 -0.62 11.10
C ALA A 40 3.35 -1.57 11.01
N SER A 41 2.13 -1.01 10.96
CA SER A 41 0.89 -1.77 10.83
C SER A 41 0.74 -2.47 9.46
N ILE A 42 1.22 -1.83 8.38
CA ILE A 42 1.34 -2.46 7.06
C ILE A 42 2.30 -3.65 7.14
N MET A 43 3.47 -3.50 7.77
CA MET A 43 4.45 -4.57 7.89
C MET A 43 3.84 -5.80 8.60
N GLU A 44 3.09 -5.57 9.68
CA GLU A 44 2.32 -6.60 10.40
C GLU A 44 1.35 -7.32 9.45
N LEU A 45 0.45 -6.57 8.79
CA LEU A 45 -0.54 -7.12 7.86
C LEU A 45 0.10 -7.93 6.74
N THR A 46 1.12 -7.35 6.08
CA THR A 46 1.78 -7.98 4.94
C THR A 46 2.54 -9.23 5.35
N SER A 47 3.13 -9.26 6.55
CA SER A 47 3.84 -10.42 7.06
C SER A 47 2.89 -11.58 7.31
N MET A 48 1.71 -11.32 7.88
CA MET A 48 0.69 -12.35 8.09
C MET A 48 0.25 -12.96 6.75
N VAL A 49 -0.14 -12.11 5.78
CA VAL A 49 -0.62 -12.58 4.47
C VAL A 49 0.48 -13.26 3.66
N GLU A 50 1.72 -12.80 3.73
CA GLU A 50 2.88 -13.45 3.10
C GLU A 50 3.07 -14.88 3.61
N VAL A 51 3.02 -15.09 4.94
CA VAL A 51 3.15 -16.42 5.55
C VAL A 51 2.02 -17.35 5.11
N LEU A 52 0.80 -16.84 5.00
CA LEU A 52 -0.34 -17.61 4.52
C LEU A 52 -0.18 -18.00 3.05
N ALA A 53 0.11 -17.01 2.19
CA ALA A 53 0.26 -17.22 0.74
C ALA A 53 1.41 -18.16 0.42
N ARG A 54 2.59 -17.98 1.06
CA ARG A 54 3.75 -18.86 0.82
C ARG A 54 3.46 -20.31 1.23
N ASN A 55 2.78 -20.53 2.36
CA ASN A 55 2.50 -21.88 2.84
C ASN A 55 1.44 -22.57 1.98
N ALA A 56 0.42 -21.82 1.52
CA ALA A 56 -0.58 -22.33 0.60
C ALA A 56 0.05 -22.70 -0.76
N LEU A 57 0.88 -21.83 -1.32
CA LEU A 57 1.61 -22.10 -2.56
C LEU A 57 2.60 -23.26 -2.41
N ASP A 58 3.35 -23.32 -1.31
CA ASP A 58 4.28 -24.41 -1.04
C ASP A 58 3.58 -25.77 -1.04
N ARG A 59 2.42 -25.87 -0.40
CA ARG A 59 1.60 -27.10 -0.39
C ARG A 59 1.26 -27.55 -1.81
N GLU A 60 0.67 -26.65 -2.62
CA GLU A 60 0.27 -27.00 -3.98
C GLU A 60 1.46 -27.35 -4.89
N LEU A 61 2.61 -26.70 -4.69
CA LEU A 61 3.83 -26.98 -5.44
C LEU A 61 4.46 -28.33 -5.05
N ARG A 62 4.38 -28.71 -3.77
CA ARG A 62 4.80 -30.05 -3.32
C ARG A 62 3.96 -31.11 -4.01
N ASP A 63 2.63 -30.97 -3.99
CA ASP A 63 1.73 -31.93 -4.64
C ASP A 63 1.97 -31.99 -6.16
N TRP A 64 2.15 -30.84 -6.80
CA TRP A 64 2.49 -30.74 -8.22
C TRP A 64 3.80 -31.45 -8.59
N ALA A 65 4.83 -31.34 -7.75
CA ALA A 65 6.11 -32.01 -7.97
C ALA A 65 6.01 -33.52 -7.72
N HIS A 66 5.32 -33.93 -6.65
CA HIS A 66 5.09 -35.33 -6.33
C HIS A 66 4.35 -36.08 -7.45
N GLN A 67 3.35 -35.45 -8.06
CA GLN A 67 2.60 -36.02 -9.20
C GLN A 67 3.45 -36.21 -10.46
N ARG A 68 4.53 -35.42 -10.63
CA ARG A 68 5.43 -35.50 -11.78
C ARG A 68 6.57 -36.49 -11.57
N ARG A 69 7.10 -36.51 -10.34
CA ARG A 69 8.20 -37.38 -9.95
C ARG A 69 8.12 -37.64 -8.44
N ALA A 70 7.86 -38.89 -8.08
CA ALA A 70 7.84 -39.31 -6.69
C ALA A 70 9.15 -38.92 -5.99
N GLY A 71 9.05 -38.32 -4.80
CA GLY A 71 10.18 -37.84 -4.00
C GLY A 71 10.86 -36.56 -4.50
N ALA A 72 10.44 -35.95 -5.61
CA ALA A 72 11.02 -34.70 -6.08
C ALA A 72 10.58 -33.50 -5.20
N SER A 73 11.55 -32.69 -4.79
CA SER A 73 11.25 -31.37 -4.21
C SER A 73 10.94 -30.40 -5.34
N TRP A 74 9.84 -29.65 -5.22
CA TRP A 74 9.53 -28.60 -6.20
C TRP A 74 10.65 -27.55 -6.30
N LEU A 75 11.41 -27.33 -5.22
CA LEU A 75 12.57 -26.43 -5.21
C LEU A 75 13.69 -26.86 -6.17
N ASP A 76 13.66 -28.08 -6.72
CA ASP A 76 14.64 -28.61 -7.67
C ASP A 76 14.07 -28.73 -9.09
N VAL A 77 12.75 -28.79 -9.27
CA VAL A 77 12.11 -29.12 -10.57
C VAL A 77 11.11 -28.08 -11.07
N VAL A 78 10.85 -27.01 -10.30
CA VAL A 78 9.94 -25.94 -10.72
C VAL A 78 10.47 -25.22 -11.98
N PRO A 79 9.66 -25.06 -13.04
CA PRO A 79 10.08 -24.44 -14.30
C PRO A 79 10.18 -22.91 -14.19
N LEU A 80 11.20 -22.41 -13.48
CA LEU A 80 11.43 -20.98 -13.30
C LEU A 80 12.39 -20.42 -14.34
N ALA A 81 12.27 -19.13 -14.60
CA ALA A 81 13.29 -18.40 -15.34
C ALA A 81 14.57 -18.31 -14.48
N GLN A 82 15.69 -17.94 -15.11
CA GLN A 82 17.01 -17.84 -14.47
C GLN A 82 16.98 -17.07 -13.13
N GLN A 83 16.23 -15.97 -13.07
CA GLN A 83 16.10 -15.17 -11.85
C GLN A 83 15.45 -15.95 -10.70
N GLY A 84 14.37 -16.69 -10.96
CA GLY A 84 13.69 -17.49 -9.94
C GLY A 84 14.56 -18.65 -9.44
N ALA A 85 15.31 -19.29 -10.33
CA ALA A 85 16.29 -20.32 -9.95
C ALA A 85 17.41 -19.73 -9.06
N ALA A 86 17.91 -18.53 -9.40
CA ALA A 86 18.90 -17.82 -8.60
C ALA A 86 18.37 -17.44 -7.21
N ASP A 87 17.10 -17.06 -7.11
CA ASP A 87 16.46 -16.75 -5.82
C ASP A 87 16.33 -17.98 -4.92
N ILE A 88 15.98 -19.15 -5.48
CA ILE A 88 15.99 -20.43 -4.75
C ILE A 88 17.41 -20.76 -4.27
N GLN A 89 18.43 -20.58 -5.11
CA GLN A 89 19.81 -20.86 -4.72
C GLN A 89 20.27 -19.96 -3.57
N LYS A 90 19.98 -18.65 -3.64
CA LYS A 90 20.26 -17.70 -2.55
C LYS A 90 19.54 -18.10 -1.25
N ALA A 91 18.27 -18.53 -1.34
CA ALA A 91 17.51 -18.99 -0.19
C ALA A 91 18.13 -20.26 0.44
N ARG A 92 18.61 -21.21 -0.38
CA ARG A 92 19.34 -22.40 0.10
C ARG A 92 20.63 -22.03 0.82
N ASP A 93 21.39 -21.09 0.29
CA ASP A 93 22.65 -20.66 0.89
C ASP A 93 22.41 -19.99 2.25
N ARG A 94 21.35 -19.19 2.38
CA ARG A 94 20.95 -18.59 3.67
C ARG A 94 20.45 -19.65 4.66
N ALA A 95 19.51 -20.49 4.24
CA ALA A 95 18.90 -21.53 5.08
C ALA A 95 19.92 -22.53 5.65
N THR A 96 20.96 -22.86 4.86
CA THR A 96 22.02 -23.79 5.26
C THR A 96 23.22 -23.09 5.91
N ARG A 97 23.19 -21.76 6.07
CA ARG A 97 24.36 -20.94 6.46
C ARG A 97 25.61 -21.30 5.64
N ARG A 98 25.45 -21.33 4.32
CA ARG A 98 26.46 -21.79 3.34
C ARG A 98 26.97 -23.20 3.69
N ARG A 99 26.04 -24.16 3.76
CA ARG A 99 26.29 -25.59 4.04
C ARG A 99 26.74 -25.96 5.46
N ARG A 100 26.71 -25.02 6.42
CA ARG A 100 27.01 -25.28 7.84
C ARG A 100 25.84 -25.90 8.62
N ARG A 101 24.68 -26.08 7.99
CA ARG A 101 23.48 -26.69 8.59
C ARG A 101 22.78 -27.61 7.56
N PRO A 102 22.04 -28.64 8.02
CA PRO A 102 21.25 -29.50 7.14
C PRO A 102 20.25 -28.69 6.29
N LYS A 103 20.05 -29.13 5.05
CA LYS A 103 19.02 -28.58 4.15
C LYS A 103 17.64 -29.03 4.66
N VAL A 104 16.84 -28.07 5.11
CA VAL A 104 15.45 -28.30 5.55
C VAL A 104 14.52 -27.51 4.65
N HIS A 105 13.59 -28.19 3.97
CA HIS A 105 12.64 -27.58 3.02
C HIS A 105 12.00 -26.31 3.56
N GLY A 106 11.39 -26.40 4.74
CA GLY A 106 10.71 -25.26 5.39
C GLY A 106 11.63 -24.06 5.67
N ARG A 107 12.93 -24.28 5.90
CA ARG A 107 13.88 -23.17 6.06
C ARG A 107 14.15 -22.46 4.74
N VAL A 108 14.27 -23.20 3.64
CA VAL A 108 14.45 -22.60 2.31
C VAL A 108 13.20 -21.81 1.93
N VAL A 109 12.01 -22.38 2.16
CA VAL A 109 10.71 -21.72 1.95
C VAL A 109 10.62 -20.41 2.74
N ALA A 110 11.07 -20.40 4.00
CA ALA A 110 11.05 -19.20 4.84
C ALA A 110 12.04 -18.10 4.40
N GLU A 111 13.11 -18.45 3.68
CA GLU A 111 14.11 -17.50 3.15
C GLU A 111 13.71 -16.87 1.80
N LEU A 112 12.68 -17.41 1.14
CA LEU A 112 12.13 -16.86 -0.09
C LEU A 112 11.25 -15.65 0.22
N SER A 113 11.49 -14.54 -0.48
CA SER A 113 10.79 -13.26 -0.24
C SER A 113 9.37 -13.26 -0.80
N LEU A 114 8.51 -12.37 -0.29
CA LEU A 114 7.20 -12.07 -0.91
C LEU A 114 7.29 -11.85 -2.43
N GLY A 115 8.34 -11.18 -2.90
CA GLY A 115 8.55 -10.91 -4.32
C GLY A 115 8.71 -12.18 -5.16
N PHE A 116 9.34 -13.22 -4.59
CA PHE A 116 9.43 -14.55 -5.21
C PHE A 116 8.05 -15.23 -5.26
N TRP A 117 7.29 -15.22 -4.16
CA TRP A 117 5.96 -15.83 -4.12
C TRP A 117 4.96 -15.15 -5.06
N ARG A 118 4.98 -13.81 -5.14
CA ARG A 118 4.24 -13.04 -6.15
C ARG A 118 4.64 -13.47 -7.57
N TYR A 119 5.94 -13.67 -7.82
CA TYR A 119 6.42 -14.06 -9.14
C TYR A 119 5.84 -15.39 -9.63
N LEU A 120 5.57 -16.35 -8.73
CA LEU A 120 5.01 -17.67 -9.07
C LEU A 120 3.55 -17.64 -9.53
N VAL A 121 2.83 -16.54 -9.29
CA VAL A 121 1.42 -16.38 -9.67
C VAL A 121 1.24 -15.40 -10.84
N GLU A 122 2.34 -14.97 -11.48
CA GLU A 122 2.31 -14.09 -12.65
C GLU A 122 1.85 -14.80 -13.92
N SER A 123 1.32 -14.03 -14.88
CA SER A 123 0.74 -14.53 -16.12
C SER A 123 1.69 -15.39 -16.97
N ARG A 124 3.00 -15.14 -16.89
CA ARG A 124 4.03 -15.95 -17.56
C ARG A 124 4.04 -17.41 -17.10
N TYR A 125 3.49 -17.71 -15.92
CA TYR A 125 3.39 -19.04 -15.36
C TYR A 125 1.97 -19.62 -15.43
N LEU A 126 1.09 -18.99 -16.21
CA LEU A 126 -0.31 -19.40 -16.34
C LEU A 126 -0.43 -20.89 -16.70
N THR A 127 0.25 -21.33 -17.77
CA THR A 127 0.15 -22.70 -18.27
C THR A 127 1.09 -23.69 -17.59
N THR A 128 2.18 -23.21 -17.00
CA THR A 128 3.24 -24.06 -16.44
C THR A 128 3.09 -24.31 -14.93
N LEU A 129 2.54 -23.36 -14.17
CA LEU A 129 2.33 -23.48 -12.72
C LEU A 129 0.87 -23.23 -12.30
N TRP A 130 0.25 -22.17 -12.79
CA TRP A 130 -1.07 -21.74 -12.31
C TRP A 130 -2.17 -22.74 -12.58
N VAL A 131 -2.47 -22.99 -13.86
CA VAL A 131 -3.50 -23.96 -14.29
C VAL A 131 -3.19 -25.35 -13.75
N PRO A 132 -1.94 -25.87 -13.80
CA PRO A 132 -1.64 -27.19 -13.25
C PRO A 132 -1.73 -27.28 -11.72
N ALA A 133 -1.49 -26.19 -10.98
CA ALA A 133 -1.37 -26.25 -9.51
C ALA A 133 -1.70 -24.98 -8.74
N THR A 134 -0.99 -23.87 -8.94
CA THR A 134 -0.97 -22.79 -7.93
C THR A 134 -2.31 -22.05 -7.76
N HIS A 135 -3.26 -22.19 -8.69
CA HIS A 135 -4.63 -21.71 -8.52
C HIS A 135 -5.36 -22.35 -7.32
N ARG A 136 -4.97 -23.58 -6.94
CA ARG A 136 -5.54 -24.33 -5.80
C ARG A 136 -5.14 -23.74 -4.44
N ALA A 137 -4.13 -22.88 -4.40
CA ALA A 137 -3.78 -22.13 -3.19
C ALA A 137 -4.84 -21.05 -2.86
N PHE A 138 -5.68 -20.70 -3.82
CA PHE A 138 -6.71 -19.66 -3.72
C PHE A 138 -8.10 -20.21 -4.09
N PRO A 139 -8.60 -21.24 -3.38
CA PRO A 139 -9.81 -21.95 -3.77
C PRO A 139 -11.08 -21.07 -3.81
N ALA A 140 -11.16 -20.04 -2.97
CA ALA A 140 -12.32 -19.15 -2.89
C ALA A 140 -12.19 -17.88 -3.76
N GLY A 141 -11.18 -17.82 -4.64
CA GLY A 141 -11.09 -16.79 -5.67
C GLY A 141 -12.08 -17.02 -6.82
N ASN A 142 -11.98 -16.20 -7.89
CA ASN A 142 -12.86 -16.27 -9.06
C ASN A 142 -12.95 -17.71 -9.63
N PRO A 143 -14.13 -18.26 -10.00
CA PRO A 143 -14.23 -19.60 -10.56
C PRO A 143 -13.44 -19.77 -11.87
N ASP A 144 -13.34 -18.73 -12.70
CA ASP A 144 -12.51 -18.75 -13.90
C ASP A 144 -11.01 -18.67 -13.54
N PHE A 145 -10.22 -19.60 -14.08
CA PHE A 145 -8.82 -19.73 -13.72
C PHE A 145 -7.98 -18.54 -14.17
N ARG A 146 -8.28 -17.95 -15.32
CA ARG A 146 -7.52 -16.81 -15.85
C ARG A 146 -7.83 -15.55 -15.07
N THR A 147 -9.11 -15.26 -14.85
CA THR A 147 -9.52 -14.12 -14.03
C THR A 147 -9.00 -14.26 -12.61
N ARG A 148 -9.05 -15.46 -12.01
CA ARG A 148 -8.45 -15.70 -10.69
C ARG A 148 -6.95 -15.43 -10.66
N GLN A 149 -6.23 -15.80 -11.73
CA GLN A 149 -4.79 -15.54 -11.83
C GLN A 149 -4.52 -14.03 -11.83
N GLU A 150 -5.21 -13.29 -12.68
CA GLU A 150 -5.09 -11.83 -12.80
C GLU A 150 -5.40 -11.14 -11.46
N ASP A 151 -6.49 -11.57 -10.81
CA ASP A 151 -6.94 -11.09 -9.51
C ASP A 151 -5.91 -11.30 -8.40
N VAL A 152 -5.32 -12.50 -8.34
CA VAL A 152 -4.32 -12.87 -7.33
C VAL A 152 -2.99 -12.18 -7.60
N ALA A 153 -2.54 -12.14 -8.85
CA ALA A 153 -1.31 -11.44 -9.23
C ALA A 153 -1.39 -9.95 -8.90
N PHE A 154 -2.50 -9.29 -9.26
CA PHE A 154 -2.74 -7.89 -8.93
C PHE A 154 -2.65 -7.63 -7.42
N ARG A 155 -3.32 -8.45 -6.60
CA ARG A 155 -3.31 -8.28 -5.14
C ARG A 155 -1.94 -8.58 -4.53
N MET A 156 -1.22 -9.60 -5.00
CA MET A 156 0.14 -9.91 -4.57
C MET A 156 1.12 -8.80 -4.94
N GLN A 157 0.95 -8.16 -6.12
CA GLN A 157 1.72 -6.99 -6.53
C GLN A 157 1.42 -5.79 -5.63
N ARG A 158 0.15 -5.51 -5.36
CA ARG A 158 -0.28 -4.44 -4.45
C ARG A 158 0.28 -4.63 -3.04
N LEU A 159 0.25 -5.86 -2.51
CA LEU A 159 0.82 -6.25 -1.22
C LEU A 159 2.34 -6.02 -1.20
N THR A 160 3.04 -6.48 -2.23
CA THR A 160 4.51 -6.30 -2.37
C THR A 160 4.89 -4.82 -2.42
N PHE A 161 4.15 -4.03 -3.19
CA PHE A 161 4.38 -2.60 -3.33
C PHE A 161 4.27 -1.89 -1.98
N ILE A 162 3.12 -2.04 -1.28
CA ILE A 162 2.90 -1.31 -0.02
C ILE A 162 3.84 -1.79 1.08
N ARG A 163 4.16 -3.08 1.13
CA ARG A 163 5.17 -3.64 2.03
C ARG A 163 6.53 -3.00 1.81
N ASN A 164 6.98 -2.87 0.55
CA ASN A 164 8.29 -2.30 0.24
C ASN A 164 8.35 -0.83 0.63
N ARG A 165 7.32 -0.04 0.34
CA ARG A 165 7.25 1.36 0.78
C ARG A 165 7.35 1.49 2.29
N ALA A 166 6.60 0.66 3.03
CA ALA A 166 6.67 0.64 4.49
C ALA A 166 8.07 0.25 5.00
N ALA A 167 8.68 -0.79 4.43
CA ALA A 167 10.02 -1.27 4.80
C ALA A 167 11.14 -0.25 4.49
N HIS A 168 10.96 0.58 3.46
CA HIS A 168 11.91 1.64 3.09
C HIS A 168 11.62 2.99 3.77
N HIS A 169 10.66 3.04 4.69
CA HIS A 169 10.22 4.27 5.37
C HIS A 169 9.75 5.37 4.40
N GLU A 170 9.15 4.97 3.29
CA GLU A 170 8.60 5.91 2.32
C GLU A 170 7.25 6.50 2.80
N PRO A 171 6.86 7.68 2.28
CA PRO A 171 5.56 8.29 2.59
C PRO A 171 4.37 7.51 2.03
N ILE A 172 3.52 6.95 2.88
CA ILE A 172 2.28 6.25 2.53
C ILE A 172 1.01 7.04 2.89
N HIS A 173 1.15 8.27 3.39
CA HIS A 173 0.04 9.10 3.85
C HIS A 173 -0.94 9.57 2.76
N SER A 174 -0.48 9.66 1.50
CA SER A 174 -1.33 9.96 0.35
C SER A 174 -2.10 8.74 -0.17
N ARG A 175 -1.78 7.53 0.31
CA ARG A 175 -2.36 6.29 -0.19
C ARG A 175 -3.66 5.93 0.52
N ILE A 176 -4.59 5.33 -0.22
CA ILE A 176 -5.85 4.81 0.32
C ILE A 176 -5.58 3.45 0.99
N LEU A 177 -5.08 3.46 2.23
CA LEU A 177 -4.72 2.24 2.96
C LEU A 177 -5.89 1.26 3.17
N GLY A 178 -7.14 1.74 3.13
CA GLY A 178 -8.32 0.88 3.22
C GLY A 178 -8.46 -0.09 2.04
N GLU A 179 -7.97 0.29 0.87
CA GLU A 179 -7.95 -0.62 -0.29
C GLU A 179 -6.81 -1.64 -0.21
N ASP A 180 -5.67 -1.26 0.38
CA ASP A 180 -4.57 -2.21 0.64
C ASP A 180 -5.00 -3.25 1.67
N LEU A 181 -5.66 -2.80 2.75
CA LEU A 181 -6.29 -3.68 3.72
C LEU A 181 -7.26 -4.64 3.06
N ARG A 182 -8.20 -4.13 2.24
CA ARG A 182 -9.17 -4.97 1.53
C ARG A 182 -8.49 -5.99 0.62
N SER A 183 -7.49 -5.57 -0.15
CA SER A 183 -6.76 -6.46 -1.07
C SER A 183 -6.01 -7.57 -0.33
N ALA A 184 -5.41 -7.26 0.82
CA ALA A 184 -4.74 -8.24 1.67
C ALA A 184 -5.74 -9.21 2.33
N MET A 185 -6.88 -8.70 2.77
CA MET A 185 -7.98 -9.48 3.35
C MET A 185 -8.62 -10.42 2.32
N ASP A 186 -8.84 -9.95 1.09
CA ASP A 186 -9.32 -10.78 -0.02
C ASP A 186 -8.37 -11.95 -0.28
N LEU A 187 -7.05 -11.71 -0.36
CA LEU A 187 -6.06 -12.78 -0.52
C LEU A 187 -6.14 -13.81 0.62
N ALA A 188 -6.21 -13.35 1.87
CA ALA A 188 -6.35 -14.25 3.01
C ALA A 188 -7.64 -15.07 2.95
N ALA A 189 -8.77 -14.45 2.58
CA ALA A 189 -10.06 -15.11 2.45
C ALA A 189 -10.08 -16.12 1.31
N TRP A 190 -9.41 -15.82 0.20
CA TRP A 190 -9.30 -16.73 -0.94
C TRP A 190 -8.45 -17.96 -0.62
N ILE A 191 -7.48 -17.83 0.29
CA ILE A 191 -6.70 -18.96 0.81
C ILE A 191 -7.54 -19.77 1.81
N SER A 192 -8.15 -19.11 2.80
CA SER A 192 -8.92 -19.76 3.86
C SER A 192 -9.76 -18.76 4.67
N PRO A 193 -11.05 -19.02 4.91
CA PRO A 193 -11.89 -18.20 5.79
C PRO A 193 -11.33 -18.08 7.22
N VAL A 194 -10.71 -19.14 7.74
CA VAL A 194 -10.10 -19.14 9.08
C VAL A 194 -8.90 -18.20 9.10
N ALA A 195 -8.07 -18.23 8.05
CA ALA A 195 -6.94 -17.32 7.92
C ALA A 195 -7.39 -15.85 7.83
N ALA A 196 -8.44 -15.56 7.06
CA ALA A 196 -9.02 -14.21 7.01
C ALA A 196 -9.51 -13.73 8.38
N ASN A 197 -10.24 -14.57 9.12
CA ASN A 197 -10.70 -14.24 10.46
C ASN A 197 -9.54 -13.90 11.40
N TRP A 198 -8.46 -14.69 11.35
CA TRP A 198 -7.26 -14.44 12.14
C TRP A 198 -6.57 -13.12 11.77
N VAL A 199 -6.39 -12.84 10.47
CA VAL A 199 -5.81 -11.56 10.00
C VAL A 199 -6.67 -10.38 10.43
N ASN A 200 -8.00 -10.49 10.31
CA ASN A 200 -8.94 -9.45 10.73
C ASN A 200 -8.85 -9.15 12.23
N ALA A 201 -8.75 -10.19 13.05
CA ALA A 201 -8.67 -10.07 14.50
C ALA A 201 -7.32 -9.52 14.99
N THR A 202 -6.25 -9.77 14.23
CA THR A 202 -4.88 -9.45 14.65
C THR A 202 -4.40 -8.10 14.11
N SER A 203 -4.74 -7.76 12.86
CA SER A 203 -4.18 -6.57 12.21
C SER A 203 -4.56 -5.28 12.93
N SER A 204 -3.54 -4.47 13.26
CA SER A 204 -3.74 -3.13 13.82
C SER A 204 -4.20 -2.07 12.79
N LEU A 205 -4.16 -2.37 11.49
CA LEU A 205 -4.32 -1.39 10.42
C LEU A 205 -5.72 -0.73 10.38
N PRO A 206 -6.84 -1.45 10.62
CA PRO A 206 -8.16 -0.84 10.71
C PRO A 206 -8.21 0.31 11.73
N LEU A 207 -7.58 0.13 12.90
CA LEU A 207 -7.54 1.15 13.96
C LEU A 207 -6.71 2.36 13.53
N ILE A 208 -5.57 2.15 12.87
CA ILE A 208 -4.71 3.24 12.37
C ILE A 208 -5.43 4.07 11.31
N ILE A 209 -6.18 3.42 10.40
CA ILE A 209 -7.00 4.08 9.38
C ILE A 209 -8.11 4.90 10.04
N TRP A 210 -8.81 4.32 11.03
CA TRP A 210 -9.89 5.01 11.73
C TRP A 210 -9.40 6.27 12.47
N ARG A 211 -8.26 6.18 13.18
CA ARG A 211 -7.66 7.33 13.88
C ARG A 211 -7.34 8.48 12.92
N SER A 212 -6.82 8.19 11.73
CA SER A 212 -6.55 9.19 10.68
C SER A 212 -7.80 9.91 10.20
N ARG A 213 -8.89 9.15 9.95
CA ARG A 213 -10.16 9.72 9.49
C ARG A 213 -10.77 10.61 10.55
N ARG A 214 -10.79 10.15 11.81
CA ARG A 214 -11.35 10.92 12.93
C ARG A 214 -10.57 12.22 13.15
N ALA A 215 -9.24 12.18 13.12
CA ALA A 215 -8.41 13.39 13.24
C ALA A 215 -8.72 14.40 12.12
N ARG A 216 -8.87 13.96 10.86
CA ARG A 216 -9.23 14.82 9.73
C ARG A 216 -10.63 15.43 9.85
N VAL A 217 -11.62 14.64 10.30
CA VAL A 217 -12.98 15.13 10.51
C VAL A 217 -13.03 16.17 11.62
N LEU A 218 -12.35 15.92 12.74
CA LEU A 218 -12.26 16.88 13.85
C LEU A 218 -11.53 18.16 13.44
N ALA A 219 -10.42 18.06 12.71
CA ALA A 219 -9.71 19.24 12.21
C ALA A 219 -10.59 20.11 11.30
N ARG A 220 -11.38 19.49 10.41
CA ARG A 220 -12.36 20.19 9.55
C ARG A 220 -13.52 20.81 10.33
N ALA A 221 -14.00 20.13 11.37
CA ALA A 221 -15.08 20.63 12.21
C ALA A 221 -14.65 21.86 13.05
N VAL A 222 -13.39 21.88 13.52
CA VAL A 222 -12.83 23.02 14.25
C VAL A 222 -12.53 24.21 13.32
N THR A 223 -12.22 23.97 12.05
CA THR A 223 -11.88 25.04 11.09
C THR A 223 -13.09 25.71 10.41
N GLY A 224 -14.29 25.11 10.40
CA GLY A 224 -15.56 25.70 9.93
C GLY A 224 -15.59 26.18 8.46
N PRO A 225 -16.76 26.32 7.82
CA PRO A 225 -16.83 26.93 6.50
C PRO A 225 -16.50 28.42 6.62
N ARG A 226 -15.39 28.87 6.03
CA ARG A 226 -15.11 30.30 5.80
C ARG A 226 -16.18 30.84 4.84
N ILE A 227 -17.31 31.30 5.37
CA ILE A 227 -18.25 32.13 4.63
C ILE A 227 -17.54 33.47 4.41
N LEU A 228 -17.02 33.67 3.20
CA LEU A 228 -16.60 34.99 2.72
C LEU A 228 -17.84 35.89 2.70
N LYS A 229 -18.01 36.71 3.74
CA LYS A 229 -18.91 37.86 3.67
C LYS A 229 -18.32 38.83 2.65
N ILE A 230 -18.89 38.85 1.45
CA ILE A 230 -18.72 39.94 0.49
C ILE A 230 -19.31 41.20 1.16
N VAL A 231 -18.43 42.04 1.70
CA VAL A 231 -18.79 43.40 2.12
C VAL A 231 -18.97 44.22 0.85
N ARG A 232 -20.23 44.46 0.45
CA ARG A 232 -20.55 45.53 -0.50
C ARG A 232 -20.29 46.86 0.19
N SER A 233 -19.26 47.58 -0.22
CA SER A 233 -19.07 48.99 0.13
C SER A 233 -20.16 49.82 -0.54
N ARG A 234 -21.07 50.38 0.26
CA ARG A 234 -21.82 51.58 -0.09
C ARG A 234 -21.24 52.70 0.75
N ASP A 235 -20.20 53.35 0.23
CA ASP A 235 -19.70 54.57 0.80
C ASP A 235 -20.50 55.74 0.20
N ARG A 236 -21.34 56.36 1.04
CA ARG A 236 -21.92 57.69 0.78
C ARG A 236 -20.88 58.71 1.24
N ARG A 237 -20.53 59.67 0.39
CA ARG A 237 -20.08 61.00 0.83
C ARG A 237 -20.92 62.10 0.16
N PRO A 238 -21.12 63.25 0.82
CA PRO A 238 -22.01 64.30 0.33
C PRO A 238 -21.27 65.44 -0.40
N SER A 239 -22.01 66.04 -1.34
CA SER A 239 -22.03 67.46 -1.75
C SER A 239 -20.74 68.18 -2.12
N GLN A 240 -20.59 68.49 -3.42
CA GLN A 240 -20.31 69.86 -3.91
C GLN A 240 -21.04 70.09 -5.24
N LEU A 241 -21.89 71.12 -5.29
CA LEU A 241 -22.55 71.66 -6.49
C LEU A 241 -21.60 72.60 -7.23
N PRO A 242 -21.71 72.70 -8.56
CA PRO A 242 -21.49 73.97 -9.25
C PRO A 242 -22.77 74.49 -9.93
N VAL A 243 -22.88 75.80 -9.93
CA VAL A 243 -23.93 76.67 -10.48
C VAL A 243 -23.97 76.57 -12.03
N PRO A 244 -25.16 76.62 -12.68
CA PRO A 244 -25.25 76.63 -14.13
C PRO A 244 -25.17 78.06 -14.71
N VAL A 245 -24.38 78.23 -15.76
CA VAL A 245 -24.42 79.40 -16.65
C VAL A 245 -25.11 78.96 -17.94
N ALA A 246 -26.19 79.66 -18.28
CA ALA A 246 -26.89 79.52 -19.55
C ALA A 246 -26.38 80.57 -20.54
N VAL A 247 -26.08 80.17 -21.79
CA VAL A 247 -26.19 81.01 -22.99
C VAL A 247 -26.54 80.12 -24.20
N ASP A 248 -27.48 80.60 -24.98
CA ASP A 248 -28.17 80.01 -26.13
C ASP A 248 -27.38 79.90 -27.47
N HIS A 249 -27.76 78.87 -28.26
CA HIS A 249 -28.02 78.85 -29.74
C HIS A 249 -26.85 79.01 -30.79
N PRO A 250 -27.08 78.73 -32.12
CA PRO A 250 -27.09 77.40 -32.78
C PRO A 250 -26.31 77.37 -34.16
N PHE A 251 -26.49 76.27 -34.94
CA PHE A 251 -26.03 76.01 -36.34
C PHE A 251 -24.53 75.70 -36.54
N SER A 252 -24.08 74.82 -37.45
CA SER A 252 -24.65 74.14 -38.62
C SER A 252 -23.83 72.85 -38.92
N ALA A 253 -24.34 72.07 -39.88
CA ALA A 253 -23.69 70.94 -40.55
C ALA A 253 -22.32 71.26 -41.17
#